data_AF-A0A4S8INJ1-F1
#
_entry.id   AF-A0A4S8INJ1-F1
#
_cell.length_a   1.000
_cell.length_b   1.000
_cell.length_c   1.000
_cell.angle_alpha   90.00
_cell.angle_beta   90.00
_cell.angle_gamma   90.00
#
_symmetry.space_group_name_H-M   'P 1'
#
loop_
_entity.id
_entity.type
_entity.pdbx_description
1 polymer ?
#
loop_
_entity_poly.entity_id
_entity_poly.type
_entity_poly.pdbx_seq_one_letter_code
_entity_poly.pdbx_strand_id
1 'polypeptide(L)'
;MSSPLLARKGRQQQRYDNQLRLVAGVEVLMVTSPGRLDLVFPKGGWENDETAGEAACREALEEAGVRGTLNDTALGVWEFRSKSTQKACSLEGTCKGYMFALEVTEELDCYPEKDSRDRKWVTI
;
A
#
# COMPACT_ATOMS: atom_id res chain seq x y z
N MET A 1 13.96 -32.63 10.63
CA MET A 1 14.12 -31.48 11.54
C MET A 1 14.56 -30.29 10.70
N SER A 2 13.82 -29.18 10.73
CA SER A 2 14.19 -27.98 9.96
C SER A 2 15.39 -27.29 10.63
N SER A 3 16.40 -26.88 9.86
CA SER A 3 17.52 -26.11 10.37
C SER A 3 17.02 -24.78 10.96
N PRO A 4 17.61 -24.29 12.07
CA PRO A 4 17.19 -23.02 12.66
C PRO A 4 17.46 -21.86 11.71
N LEU A 5 16.48 -20.95 11.58
CA LEU A 5 16.64 -19.71 10.84
C LEU A 5 17.59 -18.79 11.63
N LEU A 6 18.82 -18.63 11.14
CA LEU A 6 19.84 -17.77 11.74
C LEU A 6 20.03 -16.50 10.90
N ALA A 7 19.90 -15.35 11.54
CA ALA A 7 20.21 -14.07 10.91
C ALA A 7 21.71 -13.99 10.56
N ARG A 8 22.02 -13.46 9.36
CA ARG A 8 23.40 -13.13 9.00
C ARG A 8 23.94 -12.05 9.93
N LYS A 9 25.16 -12.23 10.45
CA LYS A 9 25.84 -11.27 11.33
C LYS A 9 27.20 -10.86 10.76
N GLY A 10 27.65 -9.65 11.08
CA GLY A 10 28.97 -9.14 10.72
C GLY A 10 29.02 -8.28 9.45
N ARG A 11 30.09 -7.47 9.34
CA ARG A 11 30.32 -6.54 8.21
C ARG A 11 31.27 -7.08 7.14
N GLN A 12 31.94 -8.20 7.39
CA GLN A 12 32.99 -8.74 6.51
C GLN A 12 32.49 -9.24 5.15
N GLN A 13 31.23 -9.69 5.06
CA GLN A 13 30.62 -10.17 3.81
C GLN A 13 29.67 -9.13 3.16
N GLN A 14 29.70 -7.87 3.62
CA GLN A 14 28.88 -6.81 3.02
C GLN A 14 29.57 -6.27 1.76
N ARG A 15 28.77 -5.87 0.78
CA ARG A 15 29.27 -5.24 -0.44
C ARG A 15 29.39 -3.74 -0.28
N TYR A 16 30.35 -3.15 -0.95
CA TYR A 16 30.62 -1.71 -0.95
C TYR A 16 30.86 -1.23 -2.37
N ASP A 17 30.44 0.00 -2.66
CA ASP A 17 30.77 0.73 -3.88
C ASP A 17 31.38 2.08 -3.48
N ASN A 18 32.60 2.38 -3.93
CA ASN A 18 33.35 3.59 -3.53
C ASN A 18 33.31 3.87 -2.01
N GLN A 19 33.56 2.85 -1.18
CA GLN A 19 33.49 2.89 0.30
C GLN A 19 32.07 3.06 0.90
N LEU A 20 31.04 3.21 0.08
CA LEU A 20 29.64 3.24 0.53
C LEU A 20 29.11 1.82 0.68
N ARG A 21 28.51 1.53 1.84
CA ARG A 21 27.89 0.22 2.09
C ARG A 21 26.63 0.07 1.23
N LEU A 22 26.56 -1.01 0.46
CA LEU A 22 25.35 -1.36 -0.28
C LEU A 22 24.31 -1.96 0.67
N VAL A 23 23.11 -1.39 0.65
CA VAL A 23 21.94 -1.84 1.41
C VAL A 23 20.83 -2.20 0.43
N ALA A 24 20.01 -3.19 0.80
CA ALA A 24 18.81 -3.56 0.07
C ALA A 24 17.64 -3.54 1.07
N GLY A 25 16.49 -3.06 0.62
CA GLY A 25 15.27 -2.93 1.41
C GLY A 25 14.04 -3.10 0.53
N VAL A 26 12.89 -3.25 1.17
CA VAL A 26 11.58 -3.25 0.50
C VAL A 26 10.92 -1.92 0.79
N GLU A 27 10.29 -1.33 -0.21
CA GLU A 27 9.51 -0.10 -0.06
C GLU A 27 8.06 -0.34 -0.44
N VAL A 28 7.16 0.38 0.23
CA VAL A 28 5.73 0.40 -0.06
C VAL A 28 5.25 1.83 -0.19
N LEU A 29 4.28 2.05 -1.08
CA LEU A 29 3.66 3.34 -1.26
C LEU A 29 2.48 3.48 -0.31
N MET A 30 2.43 4.61 0.38
CA MET A 30 1.32 4.99 1.25
C MET A 30 0.91 6.42 0.95
N VAL A 31 -0.30 6.79 1.37
CA VAL A 31 -0.82 8.15 1.32
C VAL A 31 -1.24 8.63 2.70
N THR A 32 -1.24 9.93 2.94
CA THR A 32 -1.85 10.48 4.17
C THR A 32 -3.37 10.33 4.12
N SER A 33 -3.99 10.06 5.27
CA SER A 33 -5.44 10.12 5.34
C SER A 33 -5.93 11.57 5.32
N PRO A 34 -7.07 11.88 4.66
CA PRO A 34 -7.53 13.26 4.52
C PRO A 34 -7.65 14.00 5.86
N GLY A 35 -6.97 15.15 5.96
CA GLY A 35 -6.98 16.00 7.15
C GLY A 35 -6.23 15.43 8.35
N ARG A 36 -5.38 14.40 8.17
CA ARG A 36 -4.57 13.79 9.23
C ARG A 36 -3.18 13.39 8.70
N LEU A 37 -2.32 12.95 9.63
CA LEU A 37 -0.94 12.54 9.34
C LEU A 37 -0.73 11.02 9.37
N ASP A 38 -1.79 10.23 9.56
CA ASP A 38 -1.70 8.78 9.49
C ASP A 38 -1.49 8.33 8.05
N LEU A 39 -0.53 7.44 7.85
CA LEU A 39 -0.27 6.80 6.57
C LEU A 39 -1.18 5.59 6.40
N VAL A 40 -1.82 5.52 5.24
CA VAL A 40 -2.70 4.43 4.84
C VAL A 40 -2.34 3.96 3.43
N PHE A 41 -2.70 2.72 3.10
CA PHE A 41 -2.64 2.29 1.70
C PHE A 41 -3.73 2.97 0.88
N PRO A 42 -3.45 3.30 -0.39
CA PRO A 42 -4.47 3.75 -1.32
C PRO A 42 -5.62 2.73 -1.39
N LYS A 43 -6.86 3.20 -1.19
CA LYS A 43 -8.04 2.33 -1.17
C LYS A 43 -9.32 3.18 -1.23
N GLY A 44 -10.35 2.63 -1.87
CA GLY A 44 -11.68 3.23 -1.80
C GLY A 44 -12.79 2.25 -2.13
N GLY A 45 -13.88 2.78 -2.67
CA GLY A 45 -15.09 2.01 -2.96
C GLY A 45 -14.89 1.13 -4.19
N TRP A 46 -15.46 -0.08 -4.16
CA TRP A 46 -15.55 -0.94 -5.34
C TRP A 46 -16.94 -0.79 -5.96
N GLU A 47 -17.00 -0.34 -7.22
CA GLU A 47 -18.25 -0.11 -7.96
C GLU A 47 -18.73 -1.37 -8.72
N ASN A 48 -19.99 -1.35 -9.19
CA ASN A 48 -20.64 -2.53 -9.77
C ASN A 48 -20.29 -2.79 -11.25
N ASP A 49 -19.53 -1.90 -11.88
CA ASP A 49 -19.11 -1.95 -13.28
C ASP A 49 -17.61 -2.26 -13.45
N GLU A 50 -16.92 -2.57 -12.36
CA GLU A 50 -15.50 -2.93 -12.35
C GLU A 50 -15.25 -4.20 -11.50
N THR A 51 -14.07 -4.79 -11.64
CA THR A 51 -13.56 -5.83 -10.73
C THR A 51 -12.84 -5.20 -9.53
N ALA A 52 -12.66 -5.96 -8.44
CA ALA A 52 -11.93 -5.46 -7.27
C ALA A 52 -10.48 -5.04 -7.59
N GLY A 53 -9.86 -5.68 -8.59
CA GLY A 53 -8.52 -5.31 -9.06
C GLY A 53 -8.52 -4.01 -9.87
N GLU A 54 -9.50 -3.83 -10.75
CA GLU A 54 -9.70 -2.56 -11.48
C GLU A 54 -9.97 -1.41 -10.51
N ALA A 55 -10.82 -1.63 -9.50
CA ALA A 55 -11.06 -0.68 -8.42
C ALA A 55 -9.75 -0.33 -7.70
N ALA A 56 -8.92 -1.31 -7.33
CA ALA A 56 -7.64 -1.07 -6.66
C ALA A 56 -6.68 -0.23 -7.54
N CYS A 57 -6.64 -0.46 -8.84
CA CYS A 57 -5.85 0.32 -9.79
C CYS A 57 -6.38 1.76 -9.91
N ARG A 58 -7.70 1.94 -10.02
CA ARG A 58 -8.34 3.25 -10.08
C ARG A 58 -8.06 4.07 -8.81
N GLU A 59 -8.24 3.47 -7.64
CA GLU A 59 -7.99 4.12 -6.36
C GLU A 59 -6.50 4.47 -6.15
N ALA A 60 -5.57 3.61 -6.61
CA ALA A 60 -4.15 3.93 -6.60
C ALA A 60 -3.81 5.13 -7.50
N LEU A 61 -4.47 5.25 -8.65
CA LEU A 61 -4.34 6.41 -9.53
C LEU A 61 -4.96 7.67 -8.89
N GLU A 62 -6.16 7.57 -8.34
CA GLU A 62 -6.90 8.70 -7.79
C GLU A 62 -6.24 9.26 -6.53
N GLU A 63 -5.87 8.39 -5.59
CA GLU A 63 -5.35 8.78 -4.27
C GLU A 63 -3.84 9.03 -4.27
N ALA A 64 -3.08 8.31 -5.09
CA ALA A 64 -1.62 8.37 -5.10
C ALA A 64 -1.01 8.80 -6.45
N GLY A 65 -1.78 8.87 -7.52
CA GLY A 65 -1.25 9.22 -8.83
C GLY A 65 -0.26 8.20 -9.36
N VAL A 66 -0.49 6.90 -9.12
CA VAL A 66 0.41 5.84 -9.60
C VAL A 66 -0.28 4.84 -10.50
N ARG A 67 0.48 4.29 -11.44
CA ARG A 67 0.09 3.18 -12.30
C ARG A 67 1.11 2.06 -12.21
N GLY A 68 0.69 0.86 -12.53
CA GLY A 68 1.53 -0.30 -12.34
C GLY A 68 0.95 -1.59 -12.89
N THR A 69 1.68 -2.66 -12.65
CA THR A 69 1.26 -4.02 -12.93
C THR A 69 0.62 -4.59 -11.68
N LEU A 70 -0.69 -4.86 -11.72
CA LEU A 70 -1.40 -5.47 -10.59
C LEU A 70 -1.13 -6.98 -10.57
N ASN A 71 -0.94 -7.53 -9.38
CA ASN A 71 -1.01 -8.98 -9.20
C ASN A 71 -2.48 -9.40 -9.11
N ASP A 72 -2.94 -10.23 -10.05
CA ASP A 72 -4.33 -10.72 -10.11
C ASP A 72 -4.78 -11.45 -8.84
N THR A 73 -3.83 -11.98 -8.05
CA THR A 73 -4.14 -12.62 -6.77
C THR A 73 -4.13 -11.58 -5.65
N ALA A 74 -5.29 -11.40 -5.02
CA ALA A 74 -5.39 -10.60 -3.80
C ALA A 74 -4.46 -11.14 -2.70
N LEU A 75 -3.78 -10.25 -2.00
CA LEU A 75 -2.95 -10.56 -0.83
C LEU A 75 -3.78 -11.10 0.34
N GLY A 76 -5.09 -10.80 0.35
CA GLY A 76 -6.02 -11.23 1.37
C GLY A 76 -7.25 -10.32 1.47
N VAL A 77 -8.11 -10.65 2.43
CA VAL A 77 -9.30 -9.87 2.76
C VAL A 77 -9.14 -9.30 4.17
N TRP A 78 -9.34 -7.99 4.29
CA TRP A 78 -9.29 -7.29 5.58
C TRP A 78 -10.69 -6.82 5.95
N GLU A 79 -11.15 -7.24 7.12
CA GLU A 79 -12.37 -6.74 7.72
C GLU A 79 -12.02 -5.58 8.66
N PHE A 80 -12.59 -4.42 8.41
CA PHE A 80 -12.39 -3.24 9.26
C PHE A 80 -13.70 -2.51 9.46
N ARG A 81 -13.85 -1.82 10.59
CA ARG A 81 -15.00 -0.95 10.84
C ARG A 81 -14.73 0.44 10.29
N SER A 82 -15.62 0.95 9.45
CA SER A 82 -15.56 2.34 9.03
C SER A 82 -15.76 3.27 10.24
N LYS A 83 -14.98 4.35 10.31
CA LYS A 83 -15.13 5.36 11.37
C LYS A 83 -16.36 6.25 11.15
N SER A 84 -16.89 6.35 9.94
CA SER A 84 -18.07 7.20 9.64
C SER A 84 -19.37 6.63 10.22
N THR A 85 -19.44 5.31 10.45
CA THR A 85 -20.62 4.60 10.96
C THR A 85 -20.54 4.28 12.45
N GLN A 86 -19.53 4.78 13.18
CA GLN A 86 -19.39 4.54 14.63
C GLN A 86 -20.54 5.06 15.50
N LYS A 87 -21.49 5.84 14.96
CA LYS A 87 -22.70 6.28 15.67
C LYS A 87 -23.89 5.29 15.57
N ALA A 88 -23.83 4.27 14.71
CA ALA A 88 -24.86 3.27 14.61
C ALA A 88 -24.38 1.95 15.23
N CYS A 89 -25.02 1.53 16.33
CA CYS A 89 -24.84 0.20 16.93
C CYS A 89 -25.47 -0.88 16.03
N SER A 90 -24.97 -1.05 14.80
CA SER A 90 -25.39 -2.10 13.88
C SER A 90 -24.19 -2.76 13.21
N LEU A 91 -24.36 -4.00 12.75
CA LEU A 91 -23.38 -4.73 11.92
C LEU A 91 -23.09 -4.02 10.58
N GLU A 92 -23.86 -2.99 10.24
CA GLU A 92 -23.82 -2.19 8.99
C GLU A 92 -22.58 -1.30 8.84
N GLY A 93 -21.64 -1.33 9.78
CA GLY A 93 -20.39 -0.56 9.74
C GLY A 93 -19.13 -1.35 9.36
N THR A 94 -19.26 -2.66 9.08
CA THR A 94 -18.11 -3.53 8.78
C THR A 94 -17.84 -3.56 7.28
N CYS A 95 -16.71 -2.99 6.87
CA CYS A 95 -16.24 -3.00 5.48
C CYS A 95 -15.30 -4.19 5.28
N LYS A 96 -15.43 -4.84 4.12
CA LYS A 96 -14.48 -5.84 3.61
C LYS A 96 -13.63 -5.18 2.54
N GLY A 97 -12.32 -5.13 2.75
CA GLY A 97 -11.35 -4.67 1.76
C GLY A 97 -10.57 -5.83 1.17
N TYR A 98 -10.44 -5.87 -0.15
CA TYR A 98 -9.55 -6.78 -0.86
C TYR A 98 -8.25 -6.03 -1.14
N MET A 99 -7.12 -6.52 -0.64
CA MET A 99 -5.83 -5.88 -0.93
C MET A 99 -5.12 -6.60 -2.06
N PHE A 100 -4.47 -5.84 -2.92
CA PHE A 100 -3.69 -6.32 -4.03
C PHE A 100 -2.29 -5.73 -3.98
N ALA A 101 -1.31 -6.45 -4.52
CA ALA A 101 0.01 -5.89 -4.76
C ALA A 101 0.01 -5.23 -6.14
N LEU A 102 0.40 -3.95 -6.19
CA LEU A 102 0.61 -3.21 -7.42
C LEU A 102 2.10 -2.86 -7.54
N GLU A 103 2.76 -3.39 -8.56
CA GLU A 103 4.13 -2.98 -8.89
C GLU A 103 4.08 -1.67 -9.66
N VAL A 104 4.43 -0.56 -9.00
CA VAL A 104 4.38 0.78 -9.59
C VAL A 104 5.41 0.90 -10.71
N THR A 105 4.94 1.27 -11.90
CA THR A 105 5.76 1.52 -13.09
C THR A 105 5.76 2.99 -13.52
N GLU A 106 4.79 3.77 -13.06
CA GLU A 106 4.65 5.19 -13.38
C GLU A 106 4.11 5.99 -12.18
N GLU A 107 4.72 7.14 -11.92
CA GLU A 107 4.26 8.15 -10.95
C GLU A 107 3.87 9.43 -11.70
N LEU A 108 2.64 9.89 -11.50
CA LEU A 108 2.09 11.08 -12.12
C LEU A 108 2.27 12.30 -11.21
N ASP A 109 2.51 13.46 -11.84
CA ASP A 109 2.61 14.76 -11.16
C ASP A 109 1.25 15.41 -10.90
N CYS A 110 0.21 15.02 -11.63
CA CYS A 110 -1.15 15.54 -11.53
C CYS A 110 -2.14 14.38 -11.50
N TYR A 111 -2.97 14.33 -10.45
CA TYR A 111 -3.93 13.26 -10.21
C TYR A 111 -5.08 13.78 -9.32
N PRO A 112 -6.25 13.11 -9.33
CA PRO A 112 -7.48 13.62 -8.73
C PRO A 112 -7.40 14.10 -7.27
N GLU A 113 -6.76 13.32 -6.37
CA GLU A 113 -6.71 13.65 -4.94
C GLU A 113 -5.37 14.24 -4.48
N LYS A 114 -4.56 14.77 -5.41
CA LYS A 114 -3.22 15.31 -5.09
C LYS A 114 -3.23 16.35 -3.98
N ASP A 115 -4.24 17.21 -3.95
CA ASP A 115 -4.32 18.29 -2.96
C ASP A 115 -4.91 17.85 -1.62
N SER A 116 -5.48 16.65 -1.54
CA SER A 116 -6.05 16.08 -0.31
C SER A 116 -5.17 15.03 0.35
N ARG A 117 -4.18 14.48 -0.37
CA ARG A 117 -3.31 13.40 0.12
C ARG A 117 -1.87 13.55 -0.33
N ASP A 118 -0.96 13.27 0.60
CA ASP A 118 0.47 13.24 0.33
C ASP A 118 0.94 11.80 0.08
N ARG A 119 1.45 11.53 -1.12
CA ARG A 119 2.11 10.27 -1.48
C ARG A 119 3.47 10.15 -0.79
N LYS A 120 3.76 8.98 -0.23
CA LYS A 120 5.06 8.66 0.38
C LYS A 120 5.47 7.21 0.17
N TRP A 121 6.69 7.02 -0.32
CA TRP A 121 7.39 5.73 -0.28
C TRP A 121 7.98 5.51 1.12
N VAL A 122 7.73 4.34 1.70
CA VAL A 122 8.15 3.95 3.05
C VAL A 122 8.96 2.65 2.97
N THR A 123 10.20 2.69 3.45
CA THR A 123 11.04 1.49 3.61
C THR A 123 10.60 0.66 4.82
N ILE A 124 10.53 -0.67 4.66
CA ILE A 124 10.17 -1.65 5.71
C ILE A 124 11.43 -2.24 6.35
#